data_AF-A0A8C6XPY4-F1
#
_entry.id   AF-A0A8C6XPY4-F1
#
_cell.length_a   1.000
_cell.length_b   1.000
_cell.length_c   1.000
_cell.angle_alpha   90.00
_cell.angle_beta   90.00
_cell.angle_gamma   90.00
#
_symmetry.space_group_name_H-M   'P 1'
#
loop_
_entity.id
_entity.type
_entity.pdbx_description
1 polymer ?
#
loop_
_entity_poly.entity_id
_entity_poly.type
_entity_poly.pdbx_seq_one_letter_code
_entity_poly.pdbx_strand_id
1 'polypeptide(L)'
;NYRAPLVPPSSSFISRRYWWKRIIRLRHAKRQLVRGSEEAASLGSKRSDEGGGGVTWSEVKAKRSRAEVIGKCSKDGSILEVNVTPCPQIPCLLHKGQSYSVNVTFSSKIESQGSEAKVFGEIMLVDVPFPLEEPDGCKSGIKCPILNGHSYSYLNKLPVKSDYPSIKLLVKWQLSDDQGGLLFCWKIPVEITG
;
A
#
# COMPACT_ATOMS: atom_id res chain seq x y z
N ASN A 1 29.96 43.70 -5.61
CA ASN A 1 29.29 42.64 -6.37
C ASN A 1 29.55 41.28 -5.74
N TYR A 2 28.80 40.92 -4.68
CA TYR A 2 28.79 39.56 -4.16
C TYR A 2 27.43 38.95 -4.44
N ARG A 3 27.38 38.02 -5.39
CA ARG A 3 26.19 37.25 -5.73
C ARG A 3 26.11 36.09 -4.74
N ALA A 4 25.08 36.06 -3.92
CA ALA A 4 24.83 34.93 -3.02
C ALA A 4 24.62 33.64 -3.84
N PRO A 5 25.14 32.48 -3.39
CA PRO A 5 24.95 31.22 -4.09
C PRO A 5 23.48 30.78 -4.02
N LEU A 6 22.95 30.30 -5.15
CA LEU A 6 21.63 29.67 -5.21
C LEU A 6 21.69 28.33 -4.48
N VAL A 7 21.16 28.29 -3.26
CA VAL A 7 20.96 27.05 -2.50
C VAL A 7 19.86 26.24 -3.20
N PRO A 8 20.11 25.00 -3.65
CA PRO A 8 19.07 24.17 -4.23
C PRO A 8 18.01 23.85 -3.17
N PRO A 9 16.72 23.83 -3.52
CA PRO A 9 15.67 23.49 -2.56
C PRO A 9 15.85 22.06 -2.06
N SER A 10 15.70 21.86 -0.75
CA SER A 10 15.83 20.52 -0.16
C SER A 10 14.74 19.57 -0.69
N SER A 11 15.06 18.27 -0.73
CA SER A 11 14.19 17.20 -1.24
C SER A 11 12.79 17.18 -0.60
N SER A 12 12.66 17.69 0.64
CA SER A 12 11.40 17.83 1.36
C SER A 12 10.47 18.89 0.75
N PHE A 13 10.98 19.99 0.19
CA PHE A 13 10.17 21.02 -0.47
C PHE A 13 9.60 20.57 -1.81
N ILE A 14 10.36 19.76 -2.57
CA ILE A 14 9.91 19.18 -3.85
C ILE A 14 8.76 18.19 -3.60
N SER A 15 8.88 17.35 -2.56
CA SER A 15 7.86 16.40 -2.12
C SER A 15 6.53 17.08 -1.78
N ARG A 16 6.56 18.18 -1.01
CA ARG A 16 5.37 18.94 -0.57
C ARG A 16 4.55 19.48 -1.74
N ARG A 17 5.20 20.16 -2.70
CA ARG A 17 4.51 20.74 -3.87
C ARG A 17 3.96 19.65 -4.79
N TYR A 18 4.69 18.56 -4.95
CA TYR A 18 4.28 17.45 -5.81
C TYR A 18 3.02 16.76 -5.28
N TRP A 19 3.01 16.38 -3.99
CA TRP A 19 1.87 15.73 -3.35
C TRP A 19 0.62 16.62 -3.34
N TRP A 20 0.77 17.90 -2.98
CA TRP A 20 -0.37 18.82 -2.94
C TRP A 20 -0.96 19.08 -4.34
N LYS A 21 -0.12 19.30 -5.35
CA LYS A 21 -0.57 19.47 -6.74
C LYS A 21 -1.29 18.22 -7.25
N ARG A 22 -0.82 17.02 -6.88
CA ARG A 22 -1.41 15.75 -7.32
C ARG A 22 -2.74 15.47 -6.62
N ILE A 23 -2.86 15.75 -5.32
CA ILE A 23 -4.16 15.69 -4.60
C ILE A 23 -5.16 16.70 -5.15
N ILE A 24 -4.74 17.93 -5.46
CA ILE A 24 -5.62 18.93 -6.08
C ILE A 24 -6.12 18.43 -7.43
N ARG A 25 -5.22 17.94 -8.29
CA ARG A 25 -5.60 17.33 -9.58
C ARG A 25 -6.59 16.17 -9.39
N LEU A 26 -6.37 15.30 -8.39
CA LEU A 26 -7.29 14.21 -8.06
C LEU A 26 -8.65 14.71 -7.53
N ARG A 27 -8.69 15.76 -6.70
CA ARG A 27 -9.94 16.39 -6.24
C ARG A 27 -10.72 17.04 -7.38
N HIS A 28 -10.04 17.65 -8.35
CA HIS A 28 -10.68 18.18 -9.56
C HIS A 28 -11.21 17.06 -10.46
N ALA A 29 -10.44 15.99 -10.67
CA ALA A 29 -10.89 14.81 -11.39
C ALA A 29 -12.11 14.15 -10.73
N LYS A 30 -12.14 14.06 -9.38
CA LYS A 30 -13.31 13.58 -8.61
C LYS A 30 -14.56 14.40 -8.90
N ARG A 31 -14.44 15.73 -8.95
CA ARG A 31 -15.57 16.62 -9.28
C ARG A 31 -16.14 16.38 -10.68
N GLN A 32 -15.30 15.94 -11.64
CA GLN A 32 -15.76 15.59 -12.98
C GLN A 32 -16.36 14.18 -13.06
N LEU A 33 -15.78 13.20 -12.35
CA LEU A 33 -16.29 11.81 -12.33
C LEU A 33 -17.61 11.67 -11.55
N VAL A 34 -17.79 12.40 -10.44
CA VAL A 34 -19.08 12.40 -9.70
C VAL A 34 -20.20 12.97 -10.57
N ARG A 35 -19.94 14.04 -11.34
CA ARG A 35 -20.90 14.57 -12.33
C ARG A 35 -21.26 13.54 -13.40
N GLY A 36 -20.29 12.76 -13.89
CA GLY A 36 -20.56 11.68 -14.86
C GLY A 36 -21.27 10.46 -14.27
N SER A 37 -21.14 10.21 -12.96
CA SER A 37 -21.83 9.12 -12.26
C SER A 37 -23.27 9.45 -11.91
N GLU A 38 -23.61 10.72 -11.69
CA GLU A 38 -25.00 11.16 -11.45
C GLU A 38 -25.86 11.03 -12.73
N GLU A 39 -25.29 11.17 -13.93
CA GLU A 39 -25.98 10.90 -15.20
C GLU A 39 -26.21 9.39 -15.46
N ALA A 40 -25.38 8.50 -14.91
CA ALA A 40 -25.48 7.06 -15.12
C ALA A 40 -26.45 6.33 -14.16
N ALA A 41 -26.90 6.97 -13.08
CA ALA A 41 -27.68 6.33 -12.01
C ALA A 41 -29.20 6.29 -12.25
N SER A 42 -29.71 6.61 -13.46
CA SER A 42 -31.14 6.58 -13.77
C SER A 42 -31.66 5.24 -14.34
N LEU A 43 -30.82 4.23 -14.53
CA LEU A 43 -31.22 2.94 -15.10
C LEU A 43 -30.63 1.77 -14.30
N GLY A 44 -31.44 1.14 -13.44
CA GLY A 44 -31.15 -0.19 -12.93
C GLY A 44 -31.53 -0.44 -11.47
N SER A 45 -32.84 -0.52 -11.19
CA SER A 45 -33.36 -1.14 -9.96
C SER A 45 -34.02 -2.47 -10.32
N LYS A 46 -33.53 -3.59 -9.76
CA LYS A 46 -34.35 -4.75 -9.36
C LYS A 46 -33.58 -5.70 -8.45
N ARG A 47 -34.36 -6.30 -7.56
CA ARG A 47 -34.09 -6.98 -6.29
C ARG A 47 -34.29 -8.49 -6.41
N SER A 48 -33.63 -9.28 -5.57
CA SER A 48 -34.22 -10.46 -4.87
C SER A 48 -33.23 -11.08 -3.87
N ASP A 49 -33.80 -11.68 -2.83
CA ASP A 49 -33.31 -11.95 -1.48
C ASP A 49 -32.78 -13.41 -1.26
N GLU A 50 -32.37 -13.66 0.00
CA GLU A 50 -32.34 -14.92 0.78
C GLU A 50 -31.11 -15.87 0.79
N GLY A 51 -30.67 -16.22 2.01
CA GLY A 51 -29.79 -17.36 2.29
C GLY A 51 -28.94 -17.22 3.57
N GLY A 52 -29.45 -17.65 4.72
CA GLY A 52 -28.84 -17.48 6.04
C GLY A 52 -27.71 -18.46 6.41
N GLY A 53 -27.01 -18.12 7.49
CA GLY A 53 -26.00 -18.93 8.17
C GLY A 53 -25.40 -18.16 9.35
N GLY A 54 -26.04 -18.26 10.52
CA GLY A 54 -25.63 -17.58 11.75
C GLY A 54 -24.32 -18.14 12.29
N VAL A 55 -23.26 -17.32 12.28
CA VAL A 55 -22.06 -17.51 13.08
C VAL A 55 -22.33 -17.05 14.51
N THR A 56 -21.93 -17.83 15.51
CA THR A 56 -22.21 -17.50 16.92
C THR A 56 -21.44 -16.25 17.36
N TRP A 57 -22.04 -15.38 18.17
CA TRP A 57 -21.41 -14.13 18.66
C TRP A 57 -20.08 -14.33 19.42
N SER A 58 -19.82 -15.56 19.88
CA SER A 58 -18.59 -16.02 20.52
C SER A 58 -17.46 -16.30 19.54
N GLU A 59 -17.75 -16.69 18.29
CA GLU A 59 -16.75 -16.95 17.24
C GLU A 59 -16.31 -15.66 16.53
N VAL A 60 -17.14 -14.60 16.56
CA VAL A 60 -16.80 -13.30 15.97
C VAL A 60 -15.74 -12.54 16.78
N LYS A 61 -15.57 -12.83 18.07
CA LYS A 61 -14.60 -12.15 18.97
C LYS A 61 -13.17 -12.67 18.87
N ALA A 62 -12.91 -13.70 18.07
CA ALA A 62 -11.57 -14.18 17.74
C ALA A 62 -11.12 -13.79 16.31
N LYS A 63 -11.75 -12.77 15.70
CA LYS A 63 -11.19 -12.09 14.50
C LYS A 63 -9.93 -11.32 14.90
N ARG A 64 -8.86 -12.10 15.00
CA ARG A 64 -7.47 -11.74 15.21
C ARG A 64 -7.12 -10.47 14.42
N SER A 65 -6.38 -9.56 15.05
CA SER A 65 -5.76 -8.33 14.52
C SER A 65 -4.78 -8.53 13.34
N ARG A 66 -5.00 -9.55 12.51
CA ARG A 66 -4.19 -9.84 11.33
C ARG A 66 -4.77 -9.05 10.17
N ALA A 67 -3.93 -8.28 9.48
CA ALA A 67 -4.32 -7.58 8.28
C ALA A 67 -4.95 -8.55 7.27
N GLU A 68 -6.17 -8.26 6.82
CA GLU A 68 -6.80 -9.00 5.74
C GLU A 68 -6.08 -8.64 4.43
N VAL A 69 -5.26 -9.57 3.93
CA VAL A 69 -4.55 -9.43 2.66
C VAL A 69 -5.59 -9.47 1.54
N ILE A 70 -5.94 -8.30 1.01
CA ILE A 70 -6.86 -8.22 -0.12
C ILE A 70 -6.07 -8.46 -1.43
N GLY A 71 -6.17 -9.69 -1.95
CA GLY A 71 -5.92 -10.00 -3.37
C GLY A 71 -4.71 -10.88 -3.67
N LYS A 72 -4.94 -11.96 -4.43
CA LYS A 72 -3.89 -12.77 -5.08
C LYS A 72 -3.41 -12.03 -6.35
N CYS A 73 -2.40 -11.16 -6.24
CA CYS A 73 -1.79 -10.47 -7.39
C CYS A 73 -0.45 -11.06 -7.86
N SER A 74 0.05 -12.13 -7.25
CA SER A 74 1.29 -12.80 -7.62
C SER A 74 1.03 -14.25 -8.03
N LYS A 75 1.73 -14.72 -9.08
CA LYS A 75 1.81 -16.13 -9.48
C LYS A 75 3.11 -16.77 -9.02
N ASP A 76 4.18 -15.98 -8.90
CA ASP A 76 5.56 -16.42 -8.72
C ASP A 76 5.96 -16.60 -7.24
N GLY A 77 5.05 -16.27 -6.32
CA GLY A 77 5.18 -16.59 -4.90
C GLY A 77 3.83 -16.71 -4.20
N SER A 78 3.89 -16.88 -2.87
CA SER A 78 2.72 -16.96 -2.00
C SER A 78 3.02 -16.23 -0.69
N ILE A 79 2.16 -15.28 -0.31
CA ILE A 79 2.24 -14.63 0.99
C ILE A 79 1.78 -15.61 2.07
N LEU A 80 2.60 -15.77 3.11
CA LEU A 80 2.29 -16.56 4.30
C LEU A 80 1.74 -15.65 5.41
N GLU A 81 2.35 -14.47 5.59
CA GLU A 81 1.94 -13.50 6.60
C GLU A 81 2.33 -12.07 6.21
N VAL A 82 1.48 -11.11 6.56
CA VAL A 82 1.78 -9.68 6.51
C VAL A 82 1.55 -9.09 7.90
N ASN A 83 2.55 -8.38 8.40
CA ASN A 83 2.49 -7.71 9.69
C ASN A 83 2.91 -6.24 9.52
N VAL A 84 2.09 -5.33 10.03
CA VAL A 84 2.38 -3.90 10.10
C VAL A 84 2.35 -3.49 11.56
N THR A 85 3.44 -2.92 12.06
CA THR A 85 3.59 -2.60 13.49
C THR A 85 3.96 -1.13 13.69
N PRO A 86 3.23 -0.39 14.55
CA PRO A 86 2.01 -0.79 15.25
C PRO A 86 0.75 -0.75 14.34
N CYS A 87 -0.06 -1.82 14.31
CA CYS A 87 -1.40 -1.79 13.72
C CYS A 87 -2.31 -2.80 14.46
N PRO A 88 -2.94 -2.39 15.58
CA PRO A 88 -3.76 -3.31 16.40
C PRO A 88 -5.12 -3.65 15.78
N GLN A 89 -5.58 -2.85 14.81
CA GLN A 89 -6.86 -3.03 14.14
C GLN A 89 -6.79 -2.52 12.69
N ILE A 90 -7.68 -3.06 11.83
CA ILE A 90 -7.84 -2.64 10.44
C ILE A 90 -9.11 -1.76 10.33
N PRO A 91 -9.08 -0.61 9.63
CA PRO A 91 -7.93 -0.03 8.91
C PRO A 91 -6.81 0.44 9.86
N CYS A 92 -5.55 0.31 9.42
CA CYS A 92 -4.42 0.79 10.22
C CYS A 92 -4.49 2.31 10.36
N LEU A 93 -4.51 2.81 11.60
CA LEU A 93 -4.43 4.24 11.87
C LEU A 93 -2.96 4.67 11.83
N LEU A 94 -2.61 5.40 10.78
CA LEU A 94 -1.26 5.87 10.50
C LEU A 94 -1.14 7.34 10.90
N HIS A 95 -0.42 7.63 11.98
CA HIS A 95 -0.23 8.99 12.46
C HIS A 95 0.88 9.71 11.71
N LYS A 96 0.61 10.95 11.33
CA LYS A 96 1.59 11.86 10.73
C LYS A 96 2.81 12.06 11.63
N GLY A 97 3.99 12.09 11.03
CA GLY A 97 5.28 12.21 11.70
C GLY A 97 5.80 10.90 12.31
N GLN A 98 5.04 9.80 12.24
CA GLN A 98 5.46 8.51 12.76
C GLN A 98 5.96 7.57 11.66
N SER A 99 6.63 6.50 12.09
CA SER A 99 7.12 5.43 11.21
C SER A 99 6.56 4.10 11.66
N TYR A 100 6.16 3.27 10.70
CA TYR A 100 5.60 1.94 10.91
C TYR A 100 6.53 0.90 10.30
N SER A 101 6.68 -0.24 10.95
CA SER A 101 7.45 -1.38 10.45
C SER A 101 6.55 -2.33 9.68
N VAL A 102 7.04 -2.84 8.56
CA VAL A 102 6.35 -3.81 7.71
C VAL A 102 7.20 -5.08 7.65
N ASN A 103 6.59 -6.23 7.91
CA ASN A 103 7.18 -7.54 7.74
C ASN A 103 6.24 -8.41 6.87
N VAL A 104 6.77 -8.95 5.78
CA VAL A 104 6.06 -9.86 4.88
C VAL A 104 6.81 -11.18 4.82
N THR A 105 6.19 -12.23 5.33
CA THR A 105 6.68 -13.59 5.15
C THR A 105 6.05 -14.17 3.89
N PHE A 106 6.86 -14.62 2.95
CA PHE A 106 6.38 -15.21 1.68
C PHE A 106 7.24 -16.40 1.27
N SER A 107 6.67 -17.31 0.48
CA SER A 107 7.41 -18.36 -0.22
C SER A 107 7.56 -18.04 -1.70
N SER A 108 8.75 -18.27 -2.26
CA SER A 108 9.00 -18.12 -3.69
C SER A 108 8.71 -19.44 -4.43
N LYS A 109 8.18 -19.35 -5.65
CA LYS A 109 7.99 -20.48 -6.57
C LYS A 109 8.97 -20.44 -7.75
N ILE A 110 9.86 -19.45 -7.74
CA ILE A 110 10.86 -19.21 -8.77
C ILE A 110 12.22 -18.87 -8.14
N GLU A 111 13.25 -18.86 -8.97
CA GLU A 111 14.56 -18.32 -8.61
C GLU A 111 14.68 -16.88 -9.10
N SER A 112 15.46 -16.05 -8.38
CA SER A 112 15.75 -14.68 -8.81
C SER A 112 17.08 -14.21 -8.22
N GLN A 113 17.91 -13.52 -9.01
CA GLN A 113 19.16 -12.94 -8.53
C GLN A 113 18.94 -11.69 -7.68
N GLY A 114 17.83 -10.98 -7.93
CA GLY A 114 17.49 -9.73 -7.27
C GLY A 114 16.03 -9.64 -6.85
N SER A 115 15.65 -8.59 -6.14
CA SER A 115 14.25 -8.26 -5.96
C SER A 115 14.06 -6.75 -5.75
N GLU A 116 12.95 -6.20 -6.23
CA GLU A 116 12.66 -4.76 -6.14
C GLU A 116 11.26 -4.52 -5.54
N ALA A 117 11.18 -3.68 -4.53
CA ALA A 117 9.94 -3.31 -3.87
C ALA A 117 9.36 -1.99 -4.40
N LYS A 118 8.04 -1.96 -4.58
CA LYS A 118 7.29 -0.75 -4.96
C LYS A 118 6.06 -0.60 -4.08
N VAL A 119 5.81 0.64 -3.64
CA VAL A 119 4.68 0.97 -2.76
C VAL A 119 3.84 2.06 -3.40
N PHE A 120 2.53 1.90 -3.32
CA PHE A 120 1.55 2.86 -3.82
C PHE A 120 0.49 3.12 -2.77
N GLY A 121 0.05 4.37 -2.69
CA GLY A 121 -1.24 4.71 -2.09
C GLY A 121 -2.30 4.79 -3.17
N GLU A 122 -3.24 3.86 -3.16
CA GLU A 122 -4.38 3.86 -4.07
C GLU A 122 -5.46 4.79 -3.53
N ILE A 123 -5.61 5.94 -4.18
CA ILE A 123 -6.57 6.99 -3.80
C ILE A 123 -7.54 7.15 -4.96
N MET A 124 -8.81 6.81 -4.74
CA MET A 124 -9.85 6.88 -5.78
C MET A 124 -9.45 6.11 -7.05
N LEU A 125 -9.00 4.85 -6.88
CA LEU A 125 -8.53 3.95 -7.96
C LEU A 125 -7.26 4.42 -8.70
N VAL A 126 -6.60 5.48 -8.24
CA VAL A 126 -5.32 5.95 -8.79
C VAL A 126 -4.18 5.57 -7.87
N ASP A 127 -3.22 4.80 -8.40
CA ASP A 127 -1.97 4.47 -7.71
C ASP A 127 -1.05 5.71 -7.67
N VAL A 128 -0.80 6.22 -6.45
CA VAL A 128 0.19 7.27 -6.20
C VAL A 128 1.46 6.63 -5.63
N PRO A 129 2.60 6.71 -6.32
CA PRO A 129 3.82 6.05 -5.87
C PRO A 129 4.34 6.67 -4.57
N PHE A 130 4.72 5.80 -3.63
CA PHE A 130 5.46 6.14 -2.43
C PHE A 130 6.93 5.73 -2.63
N PRO A 131 7.87 6.68 -2.66
CA PRO A 131 9.28 6.35 -2.82
C PRO A 131 9.82 5.67 -1.56
N LEU A 132 10.33 4.45 -1.71
CA LEU A 132 11.09 3.76 -0.65
C LEU A 132 12.52 4.29 -0.60
N GLU A 133 13.08 4.37 0.61
CA GLU A 133 14.50 4.71 0.81
C GLU A 133 15.40 3.56 0.35
N GLU A 134 14.99 2.32 0.63
CA GLU A 134 15.63 1.10 0.14
C GLU A 134 14.58 0.26 -0.63
N PRO A 135 14.59 0.32 -1.97
CA PRO A 135 13.73 -0.52 -2.80
C PRO A 135 14.31 -1.91 -3.04
N ASP A 136 15.60 -2.17 -2.78
CA ASP A 136 16.20 -3.49 -3.00
C ASP A 136 15.73 -4.48 -1.91
N GLY A 137 14.96 -5.48 -2.34
CA GLY A 137 14.45 -6.53 -1.44
C GLY A 137 15.57 -7.37 -0.83
N CYS A 138 16.69 -7.56 -1.54
CA CYS A 138 17.87 -8.29 -1.07
C CYS A 138 18.61 -7.55 0.07
N LYS A 139 18.34 -6.25 0.25
CA LYS A 139 18.83 -5.43 1.37
C LYS A 139 17.77 -5.22 2.45
N SER A 140 16.58 -5.76 2.24
CA SER A 140 15.39 -5.60 3.08
C SER A 140 15.00 -6.92 3.74
N GLY A 141 15.98 -7.67 4.27
CA GLY A 141 15.76 -8.93 4.99
C GLY A 141 15.77 -10.20 4.14
N ILE A 142 15.72 -10.10 2.81
CA ILE A 142 15.81 -11.27 1.91
C ILE A 142 17.27 -11.56 1.60
N LYS A 143 17.72 -12.80 1.79
CA LYS A 143 19.05 -13.23 1.35
C LYS A 143 18.98 -13.72 -0.09
N CYS A 144 19.60 -12.96 -1.00
CA CYS A 144 19.69 -13.33 -2.42
C CYS A 144 20.94 -14.21 -2.71
N PRO A 145 20.89 -15.09 -3.74
CA PRO A 145 19.77 -15.29 -4.67
C PRO A 145 18.56 -15.94 -3.99
N ILE A 146 17.37 -15.55 -4.46
CA ILE A 146 16.10 -16.16 -4.07
C ILE A 146 16.02 -17.53 -4.75
N LEU A 147 15.64 -18.55 -3.98
CA LEU A 147 15.57 -19.94 -4.40
C LEU A 147 14.11 -20.40 -4.47
N ASN A 148 13.82 -21.24 -5.46
CA ASN A 148 12.50 -21.83 -5.62
C ASN A 148 12.15 -22.73 -4.42
N GLY A 149 10.95 -22.58 -3.87
CA GLY A 149 10.44 -23.38 -2.76
C GLY A 149 10.85 -22.89 -1.38
N HIS A 150 11.70 -21.85 -1.29
CA HIS A 150 12.16 -21.28 -0.03
C HIS A 150 11.23 -20.16 0.46
N SER A 151 11.21 -19.99 1.78
CA SER A 151 10.47 -18.91 2.46
C SER A 151 11.42 -17.82 2.95
N TYR A 152 10.97 -16.58 2.84
CA TYR A 152 11.74 -15.38 3.16
C TYR A 152 10.91 -14.39 3.96
N SER A 153 11.59 -13.51 4.67
CA SER A 153 10.99 -12.38 5.38
C SER A 153 11.49 -11.07 4.80
N TYR A 154 10.59 -10.31 4.20
CA TYR A 154 10.85 -8.96 3.73
C TYR A 154 10.52 -7.94 4.84
N LEU A 155 11.45 -7.03 5.12
CA LEU A 155 11.38 -6.06 6.21
C LEU A 155 11.59 -4.65 5.66
N ASN A 156 10.67 -3.72 5.94
CA ASN A 156 10.85 -2.32 5.56
C ASN A 156 10.15 -1.37 6.56
N LYS A 157 10.41 -0.07 6.44
CA LYS A 157 9.77 0.99 7.21
C LYS A 157 8.91 1.86 6.30
N LEU A 158 7.76 2.28 6.81
CA LEU A 158 6.83 3.19 6.17
C LEU A 158 6.75 4.50 6.97
N PRO A 159 7.56 5.51 6.63
CA PRO A 159 7.45 6.83 7.25
C PRO A 159 6.22 7.59 6.74
N VAL A 160 5.36 8.02 7.65
CA VAL A 160 4.15 8.81 7.37
C VAL A 160 4.51 10.28 7.57
N LYS A 161 4.77 11.01 6.49
CA LYS A 161 5.25 12.40 6.59
C LYS A 161 4.14 13.33 7.08
N SER A 162 4.52 14.39 7.80
CA SER A 162 3.58 15.36 8.37
C SER A 162 2.81 16.18 7.34
N ASP A 163 3.30 16.26 6.10
CA ASP A 163 2.65 16.95 4.98
C ASP A 163 1.61 16.08 4.25
N TYR A 164 1.46 14.81 4.61
CA TYR A 164 0.45 13.94 4.03
C TYR A 164 -0.97 14.37 4.46
N PRO A 165 -1.97 14.26 3.57
CA PRO A 165 -3.35 14.58 3.93
C PRO A 165 -3.90 13.53 4.91
N SER A 166 -4.81 13.95 5.79
CA SER A 166 -5.63 12.99 6.54
C SER A 166 -6.67 12.40 5.60
N ILE A 167 -6.57 11.11 5.29
CA ILE A 167 -7.42 10.43 4.30
C ILE A 167 -7.41 8.92 4.52
N LYS A 168 -8.48 8.25 4.06
CA LYS A 168 -8.56 6.80 3.91
C LYS A 168 -8.07 6.39 2.52
N LEU A 169 -7.23 5.36 2.44
CA LEU A 169 -6.70 4.83 1.18
C LEU A 169 -6.38 3.33 1.32
N LEU A 170 -6.08 2.67 0.20
CA LEU A 170 -5.43 1.36 0.22
C LEU A 170 -3.93 1.55 0.04
N VAL A 171 -3.12 0.96 0.91
CA VAL A 171 -1.68 0.80 0.63
C VAL A 171 -1.53 -0.47 -0.19
N LYS A 172 -0.88 -0.36 -1.35
CA LYS A 172 -0.52 -1.45 -2.24
C LYS A 172 1.00 -1.64 -2.19
N TRP A 173 1.44 -2.84 -1.85
CA TRP A 173 2.86 -3.20 -1.82
C TRP A 173 3.12 -4.30 -2.84
N GLN A 174 4.24 -4.20 -3.55
CA GLN A 174 4.69 -5.16 -4.54
C GLN A 174 6.16 -5.47 -4.32
N LEU A 175 6.55 -6.71 -4.53
CA LEU A 175 7.94 -7.13 -4.66
C LEU A 175 8.07 -7.90 -5.97
N SER A 176 8.93 -7.44 -6.87
CA SER A 176 9.24 -8.11 -8.13
C SER A 176 10.56 -8.86 -8.08
N ASP A 177 10.70 -9.87 -8.94
CA ASP A 177 11.96 -10.53 -9.26
C ASP A 177 12.82 -9.68 -10.22
N ASP A 178 13.95 -10.24 -10.66
CA ASP A 178 14.88 -9.64 -11.62
C ASP A 178 14.38 -9.61 -13.08
N GLN A 179 13.27 -10.29 -13.39
CA GLN A 179 12.59 -10.31 -14.69
C GLN A 179 11.33 -9.44 -14.71
N GLY A 180 10.95 -8.84 -13.58
CA GLY A 180 9.76 -8.02 -13.41
C GLY A 180 8.48 -8.81 -13.05
N GLY A 181 8.58 -10.12 -12.85
CA GLY A 181 7.51 -10.95 -12.28
C GLY A 181 7.27 -10.59 -10.82
N LEU A 182 6.05 -10.81 -10.30
CA LEU A 182 5.72 -10.44 -8.92
C LEU A 182 5.92 -11.64 -7.99
N LEU A 183 6.92 -11.56 -7.12
CA LEU A 183 7.13 -12.52 -6.03
C LEU A 183 6.01 -12.42 -4.98
N PHE A 184 5.58 -11.21 -4.65
CA PHE A 184 4.35 -10.98 -3.91
C PHE A 184 3.73 -9.62 -4.21
N CYS A 185 2.45 -9.51 -3.88
CA CYS A 185 1.75 -8.23 -3.85
C CYS A 185 0.57 -8.32 -2.88
N TRP A 186 0.30 -7.25 -2.15
CA TRP A 186 -0.82 -7.17 -1.20
C TRP A 186 -1.39 -5.76 -1.10
N LYS A 187 -2.62 -5.66 -0.60
CA LYS A 187 -3.27 -4.41 -0.23
C LYS A 187 -3.85 -4.46 1.18
N ILE A 188 -3.76 -3.36 1.91
CA ILE A 188 -4.47 -3.16 3.19
C ILE A 188 -5.12 -1.77 3.23
N PRO A 189 -6.30 -1.63 3.86
CA PRO A 189 -6.88 -0.31 4.10
C PRO A 189 -6.18 0.38 5.27
N VAL A 190 -5.87 1.67 5.07
CA VAL A 190 -5.26 2.52 6.08
C VAL A 190 -5.99 3.86 6.16
N GLU A 191 -5.87 4.52 7.31
CA GLU A 191 -6.32 5.88 7.51
C GLU A 191 -5.16 6.72 8.05
N ILE A 192 -4.76 7.74 7.29
CA ILE A 192 -3.77 8.71 7.76
C ILE A 192 -4.48 9.72 8.65
N THR A 193 -3.99 9.89 9.88
CA THR A 193 -4.56 10.79 10.89
C THR A 193 -3.48 11.66 11.55
N GLY A 194 -3.90 12.63 12.37
CA GLY A 194 -3.02 13.60 13.02
C GLY A 194 -2.99 14.97 12.35
#